data_AF-A0A9P5B4G1-F1
#
_entry.id   AF-A0A9P5B4G1-F1
#
_cell.length_a   1.000
_cell.length_b   1.000
_cell.length_c   1.000
_cell.angle_alpha   90.00
_cell.angle_beta   90.00
_cell.angle_gamma   90.00
#
_symmetry.space_group_name_H-M   'P 1'
#
loop_
_entity.id
_entity.type
_entity.pdbx_description
1 polymer ?
#
loop_
_entity_poly.entity_id
_entity_poly.type
_entity_poly.pdbx_seq_one_letter_code
_entity_poly.pdbx_strand_id
1 'polypeptide(L)'
;MSSPGYVGLDQLEGRHYDSLSVALCNVLNTDIALMTFAQVIDGHPTADVVWDRYLATYEPSHPTINHKTLCEGALEKAKGFRAQFSMADVMVDLEKLMLIKRRALPLVPFSYD
;
A
#
# COMPACT_ATOMS: atom_id res chain seq x y z
N MET A 1 -3.87 29.89 -8.02
CA MET A 1 -2.63 29.10 -8.05
C MET A 1 -3.01 27.68 -7.68
N SER A 2 -2.96 26.74 -8.63
CA SER A 2 -3.29 25.34 -8.37
C SER A 2 -2.27 24.79 -7.36
N SER A 3 -2.74 24.32 -6.19
CA SER A 3 -1.89 23.56 -5.28
C SER A 3 -1.32 22.37 -6.05
N PRO A 4 -0.02 22.04 -5.92
CA PRO A 4 0.47 20.79 -6.47
C PRO A 4 -0.36 19.68 -5.81
N GLY A 5 -1.15 18.96 -6.60
CA GLY A 5 -2.01 17.90 -6.08
C GLY A 5 -1.22 16.83 -5.34
N TYR A 6 0.07 16.68 -5.69
CA TYR A 6 1.00 15.74 -5.12
C TYR A 6 2.30 16.41 -4.66
N VAL A 7 2.85 15.99 -3.53
CA VAL A 7 4.19 16.34 -3.06
C VAL A 7 5.06 15.10 -2.87
N GLY A 8 6.33 15.21 -3.22
CA GLY A 8 7.33 14.17 -2.93
C GLY A 8 7.62 14.10 -1.43
N LEU A 9 7.78 12.88 -0.92
CA LEU A 9 8.18 12.64 0.47
C LEU A 9 9.67 12.91 0.70
N ASP A 10 10.46 13.08 -0.35
CA ASP A 10 11.84 13.57 -0.32
C ASP A 10 11.97 14.98 0.27
N GLN A 11 10.87 15.73 0.39
CA GLN A 11 10.81 17.00 1.11
C GLN A 11 10.83 16.85 2.64
N LEU A 12 10.67 15.64 3.18
CA LEU A 12 10.87 15.40 4.60
C LEU A 12 12.36 15.55 4.92
N GLU A 13 12.69 16.35 5.92
CA GLU A 13 14.08 16.60 6.28
C GLU A 13 14.56 15.72 7.44
N GLY A 14 15.82 15.29 7.33
CA GLY A 14 16.55 14.57 8.37
C GLY A 14 15.81 13.33 8.87
N ARG A 15 15.62 13.25 10.20
CA ARG A 15 15.12 12.03 10.86
C ARG A 15 13.72 11.61 10.41
N HIS A 16 12.90 12.53 9.93
CA HIS A 16 11.54 12.19 9.47
C HIS A 16 11.58 11.36 8.19
N TYR A 17 12.42 11.73 7.23
CA TYR A 17 12.61 10.96 6.00
C TYR A 17 13.21 9.60 6.32
N ASP A 18 14.29 9.57 7.10
CA ASP A 18 14.99 8.33 7.44
C ASP A 18 14.08 7.34 8.18
N SER A 19 13.33 7.82 9.17
CA SER A 19 12.44 6.96 9.97
C SER A 19 11.30 6.40 9.13
N LEU A 20 10.69 7.22 8.27
CA LEU A 20 9.61 6.77 7.39
C LEU A 20 10.13 5.82 6.31
N SER A 21 11.31 6.11 5.76
CA SER A 21 11.97 5.27 4.77
C SER A 21 12.23 3.88 5.31
N VAL A 22 12.84 3.77 6.49
CA VAL A 22 13.07 2.48 7.16
C VAL A 22 11.74 1.77 7.44
N ALA A 23 10.75 2.47 8.00
CA ALA A 23 9.46 1.87 8.32
C ALA A 23 8.76 1.31 7.07
N LEU A 24 8.72 2.07 5.97
CA LEU A 24 8.07 1.63 4.76
C LEU A 24 8.85 0.50 4.08
N CYS A 25 10.17 0.61 3.97
CA CYS A 25 11.01 -0.46 3.43
C CYS A 25 10.86 -1.77 4.22
N ASN A 26 10.74 -1.72 5.54
CA ASN A 26 10.49 -2.90 6.36
C ASN A 26 9.17 -3.59 6.02
N VAL A 27 8.10 -2.81 5.81
CA VAL A 27 6.80 -3.35 5.37
C VAL A 27 6.88 -3.94 3.97
N LEU A 28 7.49 -3.21 3.03
CA LEU A 28 7.62 -3.62 1.62
C LEU A 28 8.54 -4.84 1.42
N ASN A 29 9.46 -5.09 2.34
CA ASN A 29 10.35 -6.26 2.30
C ASN A 29 9.70 -7.56 2.81
N THR A 30 8.45 -7.52 3.26
CA THR A 30 7.72 -8.73 3.66
C THR A 30 7.23 -9.53 2.44
N ASP A 31 7.08 -10.85 2.61
CA ASP A 31 6.53 -11.71 1.57
C ASP A 31 5.06 -11.39 1.28
N ILE A 32 4.30 -10.98 2.30
CA ILE A 32 2.90 -10.54 2.13
C ILE A 32 2.83 -9.32 1.22
N ALA A 33 3.70 -8.32 1.42
CA ALA A 33 3.75 -7.16 0.53
C ALA A 33 4.13 -7.57 -0.89
N LEU A 34 5.17 -8.41 -1.06
CA LEU A 34 5.57 -8.91 -2.39
C LEU A 34 4.41 -9.60 -3.11
N MET A 35 3.73 -10.53 -2.42
CA MET A 35 2.59 -11.27 -2.99
C MET A 35 1.40 -10.36 -3.30
N THR A 36 1.16 -9.34 -2.47
CA THR A 36 0.12 -8.34 -2.71
C THR A 36 0.42 -7.54 -3.97
N PHE A 37 1.65 -7.03 -4.15
CA PHE A 37 2.03 -6.32 -5.38
C PHE A 37 1.98 -7.23 -6.60
N ALA A 38 2.38 -8.50 -6.46
CA ALA A 38 2.28 -9.47 -7.55
C ALA A 38 0.83 -9.64 -8.00
N GLN A 39 -0.13 -9.77 -7.08
CA GLN A 39 -1.56 -9.86 -7.40
C GLN A 39 -2.12 -8.56 -8.01
N VAL A 40 -1.65 -7.39 -7.56
CA VAL A 40 -2.01 -6.09 -8.16
C VAL A 40 -1.52 -6.01 -9.60
N ILE A 41 -0.27 -6.41 -9.87
CA ILE A 41 0.32 -6.43 -11.22
C ILE A 41 -0.40 -7.46 -12.11
N ASP A 42 -0.77 -8.60 -11.53
CA ASP A 42 -1.56 -9.64 -12.17
C ASP A 42 -2.98 -9.15 -12.53
N GLY A 43 -3.46 -8.11 -11.84
CA GLY A 43 -4.80 -7.55 -11.99
C GLY A 43 -5.90 -8.39 -11.36
N HIS A 44 -5.53 -9.49 -10.68
CA HIS A 44 -6.46 -10.44 -10.11
C HIS A 44 -5.98 -10.95 -8.74
N PRO A 45 -6.78 -10.82 -7.66
CA PRO A 45 -6.44 -11.47 -6.40
C PRO A 45 -6.48 -12.99 -6.55
N THR A 46 -5.67 -13.70 -5.78
CA THR A 46 -5.73 -15.16 -5.68
C THR A 46 -6.94 -15.58 -4.83
N ALA A 47 -7.40 -16.82 -5.05
CA ALA A 47 -8.61 -17.34 -4.43
C ALA A 47 -8.53 -17.39 -2.90
N ASP A 48 -7.35 -17.65 -2.34
CA ASP A 48 -7.08 -17.59 -0.90
C ASP A 48 -7.31 -16.19 -0.33
N VAL A 49 -6.82 -15.14 -1.00
CA VAL A 49 -7.03 -13.74 -0.61
C VAL A 49 -8.52 -13.38 -0.70
N VAL A 50 -9.21 -13.89 -1.72
CA VAL A 50 -10.66 -13.66 -1.89
C VAL A 50 -11.44 -14.29 -0.74
N TRP A 51 -11.11 -15.51 -0.35
CA TRP A 51 -11.76 -16.17 0.77
C TRP A 51 -11.44 -15.53 2.13
N ASP A 52 -10.22 -15.06 2.34
CA ASP A 52 -9.82 -14.40 3.59
C ASP A 52 -10.47 -13.02 3.75
N ARG A 53 -10.50 -12.20 2.68
CA ARG A 53 -10.89 -10.78 2.78
C ARG A 53 -12.28 -10.43 2.28
N TYR A 54 -12.84 -11.23 1.36
CA TYR A 54 -14.02 -10.84 0.59
C TYR A 54 -15.11 -11.91 0.56
N LEU A 55 -15.09 -12.87 1.49
CA LEU A 55 -16.07 -13.98 1.56
C LEU A 55 -17.52 -13.52 1.48
N ALA A 56 -17.86 -12.38 2.10
CA ALA A 56 -19.22 -11.84 2.10
C ALA A 56 -19.60 -11.12 0.78
N THR A 57 -18.64 -10.88 -0.12
CA THR A 57 -18.81 -10.06 -1.32
C THR A 57 -18.90 -10.89 -2.60
N TYR A 58 -18.33 -12.09 -2.61
CA TYR A 58 -18.31 -12.96 -3.80
C TYR A 58 -19.26 -14.14 -3.65
N GLU A 59 -20.05 -14.41 -4.68
CA GLU A 59 -20.82 -15.65 -4.76
C GLU A 59 -19.88 -16.86 -4.92
N PRO A 60 -20.24 -18.04 -4.36
CA PRO A 60 -19.40 -19.23 -4.42
C PRO A 60 -19.07 -19.75 -5.83
N SER A 61 -19.74 -19.26 -6.88
CA SER A 61 -19.48 -19.61 -8.28
C SER A 61 -18.69 -18.53 -9.05
N HIS A 62 -18.26 -17.46 -8.39
CA HIS A 62 -17.57 -16.36 -9.06
C HIS A 62 -16.22 -16.83 -9.66
N PRO A 63 -15.90 -16.55 -10.94
CA PRO A 63 -14.70 -17.09 -11.61
C PRO A 63 -13.38 -16.90 -10.86
N THR A 64 -13.26 -15.78 -10.13
CA THR A 64 -12.16 -15.46 -9.20
C THR A 64 -11.76 -16.61 -8.26
N ILE A 65 -12.71 -17.43 -7.80
CA ILE A 65 -12.41 -18.55 -6.89
C ILE A 65 -11.47 -19.61 -7.51
N ASN A 66 -11.34 -19.60 -8.84
CA ASN A 66 -10.49 -20.52 -9.58
C ASN A 66 -9.08 -19.97 -9.82
N HIS A 67 -8.84 -18.69 -9.50
CA HIS A 67 -7.54 -18.05 -9.66
C HIS A 67 -6.61 -18.42 -8.50
N LYS A 68 -5.98 -19.59 -8.58
CA LYS A 68 -5.18 -20.16 -7.47
C LYS A 68 -3.71 -19.76 -7.51
N THR A 69 -3.22 -19.32 -8.67
CA THR A 69 -1.82 -19.02 -8.93
C THR A 69 -1.74 -17.79 -9.80
N LEU A 70 -0.74 -16.94 -9.54
CA LEU A 70 -0.45 -15.77 -10.34
C LEU A 70 -0.21 -16.11 -11.82
N CYS A 71 -0.54 -15.19 -12.73
CA CYS A 71 -0.13 -15.35 -14.12
C CYS A 71 1.39 -15.24 -14.26
N GLU A 72 1.90 -15.78 -15.36
CA GLU A 72 3.32 -15.80 -15.66
C GLU A 72 3.93 -14.39 -15.65
N GLY A 73 5.07 -14.24 -14.96
CA GLY A 73 5.82 -12.99 -14.90
C GLY A 73 5.29 -11.94 -13.90
N ALA A 74 4.10 -12.08 -13.32
CA ALA A 74 3.58 -11.13 -12.33
C ALA A 74 4.47 -11.04 -11.08
N LEU A 75 4.91 -12.20 -10.56
CA LEU A 75 5.82 -12.26 -9.41
C LEU A 75 7.19 -11.65 -9.72
N GLU A 76 7.74 -11.91 -10.91
CA GLU A 76 9.05 -11.37 -11.30
C GLU A 76 9.01 -9.85 -11.48
N LYS A 77 7.93 -9.31 -12.05
CA LYS A 77 7.70 -7.86 -12.10
C LYS A 77 7.60 -7.25 -10.70
N ALA A 78 6.90 -7.91 -9.77
CA ALA A 78 6.80 -7.45 -8.38
C ALA A 78 8.16 -7.44 -7.67
N LYS A 79 8.98 -8.48 -7.87
CA LYS A 79 10.37 -8.53 -7.35
C LYS A 79 11.21 -7.40 -7.93
N GLY A 80 11.09 -7.14 -9.23
CA GLY A 80 11.76 -6.03 -9.92
C GLY A 80 11.38 -4.68 -9.33
N PHE A 81 10.08 -4.43 -9.13
CA PHE A 81 9.58 -3.23 -8.48
C PHE A 81 10.14 -3.07 -7.06
N ARG A 82 10.09 -4.13 -6.24
CA ARG A 82 10.63 -4.10 -4.86
C ARG A 82 12.12 -3.78 -4.83
N ALA A 83 12.90 -4.37 -5.74
CA ALA A 83 14.35 -4.16 -5.81
C ALA A 83 14.72 -2.73 -6.24
N GLN A 84 13.85 -2.07 -6.99
CA GLN A 84 14.05 -0.71 -7.52
C GLN A 84 13.31 0.36 -6.71
N PHE A 85 12.58 -0.03 -5.66
CA PHE A 85 11.78 0.89 -4.87
C PHE A 85 12.66 1.95 -4.21
N SER A 86 12.29 3.22 -4.41
CA SER A 86 12.95 4.37 -3.81
C SER A 86 11.92 5.24 -3.10
N MET A 87 12.23 5.63 -1.87
CA MET A 87 11.42 6.58 -1.11
C MET A 87 11.36 7.97 -1.76
N ALA A 88 12.36 8.33 -2.55
CA ALA A 88 12.39 9.60 -3.27
C ALA A 88 11.29 9.69 -4.34
N ASP A 89 10.80 8.54 -4.83
CA ASP A 89 9.76 8.49 -5.87
C ASP A 89 8.34 8.50 -5.27
N VAL A 90 8.21 8.51 -3.94
CA VAL A 90 6.91 8.44 -3.27
C VAL A 90 6.27 9.82 -3.24
N MET A 91 5.11 9.92 -3.89
CA MET A 91 4.30 11.12 -3.97
C MET A 91 3.03 10.98 -3.13
N VAL A 92 2.67 12.01 -2.38
CA VAL A 92 1.46 12.05 -1.55
C VAL A 92 0.50 13.12 -2.04
N ASP A 93 -0.75 12.74 -2.19
CA ASP A 93 -1.86 13.66 -2.45
C ASP A 93 -2.08 14.57 -1.24
N LEU A 94 -1.74 15.85 -1.38
CA LEU A 94 -1.82 16.82 -0.29
C LEU A 94 -3.26 17.06 0.17
N GLU A 95 -4.21 17.05 -0.76
CA GLU A 95 -5.61 17.30 -0.43
C GLU A 95 -6.15 16.17 0.46
N LYS A 96 -5.85 14.92 0.11
CA LYS A 96 -6.23 13.75 0.91
C LYS A 96 -5.52 13.71 2.25
N LEU A 97 -4.22 14.04 2.30
CA LEU A 97 -3.47 14.10 3.55
C LEU A 97 -4.09 15.14 4.51
N MET A 98 -4.44 16.31 3.99
CA MET A 98 -5.10 17.37 4.77
C MET A 98 -6.51 16.98 5.21
N LEU A 99 -7.24 16.18 4.43
CA LEU A 99 -8.54 15.63 4.84
C LEU A 99 -8.39 14.66 6.02
N ILE A 100 -7.39 13.77 5.99
CA ILE A 100 -7.10 12.85 7.10
C ILE A 100 -6.76 13.64 8.37
N LYS A 101 -5.90 14.67 8.26
CA LYS A 101 -5.56 15.54 9.41
C LYS A 101 -6.79 16.17 10.05
N ARG A 102 -7.74 16.65 9.25
CA ARG A 102 -9.01 17.23 9.75
C ARG A 102 -9.93 16.20 10.43
N ARG A 103 -9.91 14.95 9.95
CA ARG A 103 -10.71 13.85 10.54
C ARG A 103 -10.07 13.26 11.80
N ALA A 104 -8.74 13.29 11.91
CA ALA A 104 -8.01 12.83 13.08
C ALA A 104 -8.05 13.81 14.27
N LEU A 105 -8.72 14.96 14.14
CA LEU A 105 -8.77 16.02 15.15
C LEU A 105 -9.79 15.87 16.30
N PRO A 106 -10.48 14.72 16.53
CA PRO A 106 -10.98 14.40 17.85
C PRO A 106 -10.14 13.27 18.48
N LEU A 107 -8.82 13.42 18.52
CA LEU A 107 -8.04 12.67 19.52
C LEU A 107 -8.30 13.35 20.86
N VAL A 108 -9.23 12.78 21.62
CA VAL A 108 -9.44 13.04 23.05
C VAL A 108 -8.05 13.05 23.71
N PRO A 109 -7.70 14.06 24.52
CA PRO A 109 -6.41 14.04 25.21
C PRO A 109 -6.36 12.79 26.09
N PHE A 110 -5.31 11.99 25.93
CA PHE A 110 -4.98 10.93 26.88
C PHE A 110 -4.76 11.60 28.24
N SER A 111 -5.75 11.54 29.12
CA SER A 111 -5.56 11.78 30.55
C SER A 111 -4.84 10.56 31.11
N TYR A 112 -3.66 10.78 31.68
CA TYR A 112 -3.10 9.83 32.64
C TYR A 112 -3.76 10.11 33.98
N ASP A 113 -4.60 9.18 34.43
CA ASP A 113 -4.98 9.06 35.84
C ASP A 113 -3.83 8.42 36.64
#